data_AF-A0A7C5UM05-F1
#
_entry.id   AF-A0A7C5UM05-F1
#
_cell.length_a   1.000
_cell.length_b   1.000
_cell.length_c   1.000
_cell.angle_alpha   90.00
_cell.angle_beta   90.00
_cell.angle_gamma   90.00
#
_symmetry.space_group_name_H-M   'P 1'
#
loop_
_entity.id
_entity.type
_entity.pdbx_description
1 polymer ?
#
loop_
_entity_poly.entity_id
_entity_poly.type
_entity_poly.pdbx_seq_one_letter_code
_entity_poly.pdbx_strand_id
1 'polypeptide(L)'
;MKSWLKIVIVFNLAISLLVLGLLTWCFVKKEGKDNKREIDFHLARAGLYESNGLWSLALREYQRAGELSGGENSFSIWIKAGDICYEELKDYQCAVENYFSAKVSAPGVLLSPESAGKLVSALKKLGREKEAIALLDELTALKPRSQAGSKLMAKIGEREITQKDLEIALSNEPEAIRENFSGEDGLKRYLEHYLFSWLLYQSALEEGIVDKNAEQGLEALKRNYLAELYYQKKILGEIEITDQELRDYYEKHKEEFQGADGREKGFEEVKAELSQRLKTEEAKALNEQWLKKQMEKRRVIIYEQAVSE
;
A
#
# COMPACT_ATOMS: atom_id res chain seq x y z
N MET A 1 22.92 76.90 -14.85
CA MET A 1 21.52 76.54 -15.14
C MET A 1 21.33 75.12 -15.70
N LYS A 2 22.12 74.66 -16.69
CA LYS A 2 21.90 73.34 -17.32
C LYS A 2 22.14 72.10 -16.43
N SER A 3 22.95 72.20 -15.36
CA SER A 3 23.25 71.06 -14.47
C SER A 3 22.11 70.77 -13.47
N TRP A 4 21.54 71.82 -12.85
CA TRP A 4 20.46 71.69 -11.87
C TRP A 4 19.17 71.13 -12.48
N LEU A 5 18.83 71.53 -13.71
CA LEU A 5 17.67 71.02 -14.42
C LEU A 5 17.77 69.51 -14.71
N LYS A 6 18.97 69.00 -15.02
CA LYS A 6 19.22 67.56 -15.23
C LYS A 6 19.06 66.78 -13.93
N ILE A 7 19.54 67.31 -12.81
CA ILE A 7 19.39 66.67 -11.50
C ILE A 7 17.92 66.55 -11.12
N VAL A 8 17.13 67.60 -11.32
CA VAL A 8 15.68 67.59 -11.04
C VAL A 8 14.93 66.59 -11.94
N ILE A 9 15.28 66.50 -13.22
CA ILE A 9 14.66 65.52 -14.14
C ILE A 9 15.01 64.10 -13.73
N VAL A 10 16.29 63.81 -13.45
CA VAL A 10 16.73 62.48 -13.01
C VAL A 10 16.10 62.08 -11.68
N PHE A 11 15.97 63.02 -10.75
CA PHE A 11 15.33 62.79 -9.46
C PHE A 11 13.82 62.50 -9.58
N ASN A 12 13.10 63.27 -10.42
CA ASN A 12 11.68 63.01 -10.70
C ASN A 12 11.46 61.68 -11.44
N LEU A 13 12.37 61.30 -12.34
CA LEU A 13 12.35 59.99 -13.00
C LEU A 13 12.56 58.85 -12.00
N ALA A 14 13.50 59.00 -11.07
CA ALA A 14 13.76 58.02 -10.02
C ALA A 14 12.56 57.86 -9.07
N ILE A 15 11.91 58.96 -8.66
CA ILE A 15 10.69 58.91 -7.85
C ILE A 15 9.55 58.24 -8.62
N SER A 16 9.37 58.57 -9.90
CA SER A 16 8.31 57.98 -10.72
C SER A 16 8.50 56.45 -10.88
N LEU A 17 9.74 55.99 -11.09
CA LEU A 17 10.06 54.56 -11.14
C LEU A 17 9.84 53.87 -9.79
N LEU A 18 10.15 54.53 -8.66
CA LEU A 18 9.87 54.01 -7.32
C LEU A 18 8.37 53.86 -7.04
N VAL A 19 7.57 54.87 -7.39
CA VAL A 19 6.11 54.82 -7.25
C VAL A 19 5.52 53.72 -8.14
N LEU A 20 5.98 53.60 -9.39
CA LEU A 20 5.55 52.54 -10.29
C LEU A 20 5.87 51.15 -9.72
N GLY A 21 7.08 50.96 -9.17
CA GLY A 21 7.49 49.72 -8.51
C GLY A 21 6.67 49.38 -7.26
N LEU A 22 6.28 50.39 -6.46
CA LEU A 22 5.41 50.19 -5.29
C LEU A 22 3.98 49.82 -5.70
N LEU A 23 3.45 50.43 -6.76
CA LEU A 23 2.12 50.13 -7.27
C LEU A 23 2.06 48.71 -7.85
N THR A 24 3.05 48.30 -8.64
CA THR A 24 3.12 46.93 -9.18
C THR A 24 3.29 45.90 -8.06
N TRP A 25 4.11 46.18 -7.06
CA TRP A 25 4.27 45.29 -5.90
C TRP A 25 2.97 45.15 -5.09
N CYS A 26 2.26 46.25 -4.83
CA CYS A 26 0.96 46.22 -4.16
C CYS A 26 -0.10 45.44 -4.96
N PHE A 27 -0.11 45.59 -6.29
CA PHE A 27 -1.03 44.89 -7.17
C PHE A 27 -0.78 43.37 -7.14
N VAL A 28 0.47 42.94 -7.35
CA VAL A 28 0.87 41.52 -7.30
C VAL A 28 0.58 40.90 -5.92
N LYS A 29 0.85 41.64 -4.83
CA LYS A 29 0.57 41.16 -3.47
C LYS A 29 -0.92 40.99 -3.19
N LYS A 30 -1.76 41.86 -3.76
CA LYS A 30 -3.22 41.76 -3.65
C LYS A 30 -3.74 40.56 -4.45
N GLU A 31 -3.30 40.40 -5.69
CA GLU A 31 -3.66 39.30 -6.58
C GLU A 31 -3.31 37.93 -5.98
N GLY A 32 -2.10 37.76 -5.43
CA GLY A 32 -1.73 36.51 -4.75
C GLY A 32 -2.56 36.21 -3.49
N LYS A 33 -3.04 37.23 -2.78
CA LYS A 33 -3.91 37.06 -1.60
C LYS A 33 -5.34 36.68 -1.99
N ASP A 34 -5.84 37.24 -3.09
CA ASP A 34 -7.17 36.93 -3.62
C ASP A 34 -7.19 35.50 -4.19
N ASN A 35 -6.17 35.09 -4.95
CA ASN A 35 -6.04 33.70 -5.43
C ASN A 35 -6.00 32.68 -4.29
N LYS A 36 -5.25 32.95 -3.21
CA LYS A 36 -5.20 32.05 -2.05
C LYS A 36 -6.58 31.84 -1.42
N ARG A 37 -7.36 32.91 -1.26
CA ARG A 37 -8.71 32.83 -0.70
C ARG A 37 -9.65 32.02 -1.59
N GLU A 38 -9.53 32.17 -2.91
CA GLU A 38 -10.34 31.43 -3.88
C GLU A 38 -9.98 29.94 -3.86
N ILE A 39 -8.69 29.59 -3.82
CA ILE A 39 -8.21 28.20 -3.66
C ILE A 39 -8.74 27.59 -2.36
N ASP A 40 -8.57 28.28 -1.22
CA ASP A 40 -9.03 27.81 0.09
C ASP A 40 -10.55 27.56 0.08
N PHE A 41 -11.32 28.43 -0.58
CA PHE A 41 -12.77 28.27 -0.74
C PHE A 41 -13.13 27.02 -1.55
N HIS A 42 -12.49 26.80 -2.70
CA HIS A 42 -12.71 25.62 -3.53
C HIS A 42 -12.34 24.33 -2.80
N LEU A 43 -11.20 24.30 -2.10
CA LEU A 43 -10.78 23.12 -1.34
C LEU A 43 -11.71 22.80 -0.17
N ALA A 44 -12.18 23.81 0.58
CA ALA A 44 -13.13 23.61 1.67
C ALA A 44 -14.46 23.03 1.16
N ARG A 45 -14.95 23.55 0.04
CA ARG A 45 -16.17 23.05 -0.60
C ARG A 45 -15.99 21.65 -1.19
N ALA A 46 -14.83 21.37 -1.78
CA ALA A 46 -14.48 20.04 -2.27
C ALA A 46 -14.54 19.00 -1.14
N GLY A 47 -13.92 19.28 0.01
CA GLY A 47 -13.96 18.38 1.17
C GLY A 47 -15.36 18.18 1.75
N LEU A 48 -16.22 19.20 1.71
CA LEU A 48 -17.61 19.06 2.10
C LEU A 48 -18.37 18.12 1.15
N TYR A 49 -18.18 18.28 -0.16
CA TYR A 49 -18.78 17.37 -1.14
C TYR A 49 -18.25 15.94 -1.00
N GLU A 50 -16.95 15.78 -0.75
CA GLU A 50 -16.30 14.49 -0.54
C GLU A 50 -16.90 13.75 0.66
N SER A 51 -16.98 14.42 1.83
CA SER A 51 -17.53 13.82 3.06
C SER A 51 -19.02 13.44 2.96
N ASN A 52 -19.73 13.94 1.95
CA ASN A 52 -21.13 13.63 1.68
C ASN A 52 -21.31 12.71 0.45
N GLY A 53 -20.25 12.14 -0.10
CA GLY A 53 -20.31 11.23 -1.25
C GLY A 53 -20.70 11.89 -2.57
N LEU A 54 -20.60 13.23 -2.66
CA LEU A 54 -20.93 14.01 -3.85
C LEU A 54 -19.71 14.12 -4.79
N TRP A 55 -19.22 12.98 -5.26
CA TRP A 55 -17.92 12.85 -5.92
C TRP A 55 -17.73 13.72 -7.16
N SER A 56 -18.73 13.80 -8.05
CA SER A 56 -18.63 14.65 -9.26
C SER A 56 -18.59 16.15 -8.93
N LEU A 57 -19.20 16.56 -7.81
CA LEU A 57 -19.12 17.94 -7.33
C LEU A 57 -17.75 18.19 -6.67
N ALA A 58 -17.29 17.28 -5.82
CA ALA A 58 -15.97 17.35 -5.20
C ALA A 58 -14.85 17.44 -6.25
N LEU A 59 -14.91 16.61 -7.29
CA LEU A 59 -13.97 16.62 -8.41
C LEU A 59 -13.87 18.01 -9.05
N ARG A 60 -14.99 18.61 -9.44
CA ARG A 60 -14.99 19.94 -10.09
C ARG A 60 -14.32 21.00 -9.23
N GLU A 61 -14.55 20.94 -7.92
CA GLU A 61 -13.94 21.87 -6.97
C GLU A 61 -12.43 21.64 -6.82
N TYR A 62 -11.98 20.39 -6.77
CA TYR A 62 -10.56 20.06 -6.76
C TYR A 62 -9.86 20.50 -8.06
N GLN A 63 -10.45 20.22 -9.22
CA GLN A 63 -9.89 20.65 -10.51
C GLN A 63 -9.75 22.18 -10.56
N ARG A 64 -10.78 22.91 -10.10
CA ARG A 64 -10.75 24.37 -10.04
C ARG A 64 -9.66 24.88 -9.09
N ALA A 65 -9.50 24.27 -7.92
CA ALA A 65 -8.44 24.61 -6.99
C ALA A 65 -7.04 24.31 -7.57
N GLY A 66 -6.90 23.22 -8.34
CA GLY A 66 -5.67 22.82 -9.01
C GLY A 66 -5.24 23.83 -10.07
N GLU A 67 -6.17 24.26 -10.93
CA GLU A 67 -5.96 25.30 -11.94
C GLU A 67 -5.51 26.63 -11.31
N LEU A 68 -6.15 27.04 -10.22
CA LEU A 68 -5.85 28.30 -9.54
C LEU A 68 -4.52 28.26 -8.77
N SER A 69 -4.16 27.10 -8.22
CA SER A 69 -2.93 26.96 -7.43
C SER A 69 -1.68 27.05 -8.29
N GLY A 70 -1.67 26.35 -9.42
CA GLY A 70 -0.53 26.28 -10.34
C GLY A 70 0.75 25.70 -9.73
N GLY A 71 1.69 25.29 -10.59
CA GLY A 71 3.00 24.78 -10.18
C GLY A 71 2.94 23.62 -9.18
N GLU A 72 3.99 23.48 -8.38
CA GLU A 72 4.14 22.34 -7.45
C GLU A 72 3.02 22.27 -6.39
N ASN A 73 2.45 23.41 -6.01
CA ASN A 73 1.36 23.47 -5.02
C ASN A 73 0.08 22.79 -5.49
N SER A 74 -0.11 22.63 -6.80
CA SER A 74 -1.27 21.97 -7.37
C SER A 74 -1.12 20.44 -7.49
N PHE A 75 0.07 19.88 -7.29
CA PHE A 75 0.36 18.46 -7.47
C PHE A 75 -0.59 17.57 -6.67
N SER A 76 -0.67 17.78 -5.35
CA SER A 76 -1.51 16.96 -4.46
C SER A 76 -3.01 17.11 -4.77
N ILE A 77 -3.43 18.28 -5.24
CA ILE A 77 -4.82 18.55 -5.63
C ILE A 77 -5.18 17.73 -6.87
N TRP A 78 -4.29 17.70 -7.87
CA TRP A 78 -4.46 16.89 -9.08
C TRP A 78 -4.42 15.39 -8.79
N ILE A 79 -3.56 14.94 -7.86
CA ILE A 79 -3.58 13.54 -7.38
C ILE A 79 -4.95 13.20 -6.80
N LYS A 80 -5.49 14.05 -5.91
CA LYS A 80 -6.79 13.83 -5.28
C LYS A 80 -7.93 13.78 -6.30
N ALA A 81 -7.91 14.67 -7.29
CA ALA A 81 -8.88 14.65 -8.39
C ALA A 81 -8.78 13.35 -9.23
N GLY A 82 -7.55 12.90 -9.52
CA GLY A 82 -7.30 11.64 -10.21
C GLY A 82 -7.80 10.42 -9.44
N ASP A 83 -7.56 10.38 -8.12
CA ASP A 83 -8.03 9.31 -7.24
C ASP A 83 -9.58 9.25 -7.21
N ILE A 84 -10.27 10.39 -7.09
CA ILE A 84 -11.75 10.43 -7.15
C ILE A 84 -12.25 9.89 -8.50
N CYS A 85 -11.62 10.29 -9.61
CA CYS A 85 -12.02 9.80 -10.93
C CYS A 85 -11.80 8.29 -11.08
N TYR A 86 -10.68 7.77 -10.58
CA TYR A 86 -10.35 6.36 -10.67
C TYR A 86 -11.21 5.48 -9.74
N GLU A 87 -11.36 5.89 -8.48
CA GLU A 87 -11.94 5.07 -7.42
C GLU A 87 -13.45 5.20 -7.35
N GLU A 88 -13.96 6.43 -7.32
CA GLU A 88 -15.37 6.71 -7.02
C GLU A 88 -16.21 6.78 -8.29
N LEU A 89 -15.68 7.42 -9.33
CA LEU A 89 -16.42 7.63 -10.59
C LEU A 89 -16.17 6.53 -11.63
N LYS A 90 -15.09 5.76 -11.48
CA LYS A 90 -14.60 4.78 -12.48
C LYS A 90 -14.42 5.39 -13.88
N ASP A 91 -14.17 6.70 -13.94
CA ASP A 91 -13.88 7.44 -15.16
C ASP A 91 -12.37 7.45 -15.38
N TYR A 92 -11.90 6.46 -16.14
CA TYR A 92 -10.48 6.26 -16.38
C TYR A 92 -9.88 7.35 -17.26
N GLN A 93 -10.66 7.95 -18.15
CA GLN A 93 -10.17 9.07 -18.96
C GLN A 93 -9.92 10.29 -18.06
N CYS A 94 -10.88 10.64 -17.21
CA CYS A 94 -10.71 11.68 -16.21
C CYS A 94 -9.51 11.39 -15.28
N ALA A 95 -9.34 10.15 -14.83
CA ALA A 95 -8.23 9.79 -13.96
C ALA A 95 -6.87 10.06 -14.64
N VAL A 96 -6.70 9.64 -15.90
CA VAL A 96 -5.48 9.89 -16.69
C VAL A 96 -5.23 11.39 -16.83
N GLU A 97 -6.24 12.17 -17.19
CA GLU A 97 -6.13 13.62 -17.35
C GLU A 97 -5.61 14.29 -16.06
N ASN A 98 -6.19 13.97 -14.90
CA ASN A 98 -5.79 14.59 -13.65
C ASN A 98 -4.40 14.14 -13.16
N TYR A 99 -4.05 12.85 -13.30
CA TYR A 99 -2.69 12.42 -12.96
C TYR A 99 -1.63 13.02 -13.89
N PHE A 100 -1.94 13.23 -15.17
CA PHE A 100 -1.06 13.96 -16.07
C PHE A 100 -0.95 15.45 -15.68
N SER A 101 -2.05 16.09 -15.30
CA SER A 101 -2.00 17.45 -14.73
C SER A 101 -1.09 17.54 -13.51
N ALA A 102 -1.09 16.52 -12.63
CA ALA A 102 -0.15 16.45 -11.51
C ALA A 102 1.32 16.38 -12.00
N LYS A 103 1.64 15.49 -12.94
CA LYS A 103 3.00 15.37 -13.50
C LYS A 103 3.47 16.67 -14.18
N VAL A 104 2.57 17.34 -14.91
CA VAL A 104 2.86 18.61 -15.59
C VAL A 104 3.05 19.75 -14.58
N SER A 105 2.27 19.77 -13.50
CA SER A 105 2.33 20.85 -12.51
C SER A 105 3.60 20.83 -11.68
N ALA A 106 4.18 19.65 -11.45
CA ALA A 106 5.42 19.48 -10.71
C ALA A 106 6.42 18.59 -11.47
N PRO A 107 7.09 19.12 -12.52
CA PRO A 107 8.06 18.36 -13.29
C PRO A 107 9.21 17.88 -12.39
N GLY A 108 9.40 16.56 -12.30
CA GLY A 108 10.43 15.93 -11.46
C GLY A 108 9.93 15.42 -10.10
N VAL A 109 8.70 15.76 -9.70
CA VAL A 109 8.05 15.11 -8.55
C VAL A 109 7.49 13.77 -9.01
N LEU A 110 7.94 12.69 -8.38
CA LEU A 110 7.48 11.34 -8.69
C LEU A 110 6.10 11.10 -8.10
N LEU A 111 5.25 10.43 -8.89
CA LEU A 111 4.01 9.87 -8.37
C LEU A 111 4.31 8.85 -7.28
N SER A 112 3.48 8.81 -6.24
CA SER A 112 3.52 7.71 -5.27
C SER A 112 3.29 6.37 -6.00
N PRO A 113 3.84 5.24 -5.50
CA PRO A 113 3.61 3.94 -6.13
C PRO A 113 2.13 3.60 -6.31
N GLU A 114 1.28 4.06 -5.39
CA GLU A 114 -0.17 3.89 -5.44
C GLU A 114 -0.78 4.67 -6.60
N SER A 115 -0.58 5.99 -6.66
CA SER A 115 -1.14 6.85 -7.71
C SER A 115 -0.57 6.48 -9.09
N ALA A 116 0.71 6.10 -9.14
CA ALA A 116 1.34 5.60 -10.35
C ALA A 116 0.69 4.30 -10.84
N GLY A 117 0.40 3.35 -9.92
CA GLY A 117 -0.32 2.13 -10.23
C GLY A 117 -1.73 2.39 -10.76
N LYS A 118 -2.46 3.34 -10.16
CA LYS A 118 -3.79 3.77 -10.63
C LYS A 118 -3.73 4.38 -12.04
N LEU A 119 -2.74 5.23 -12.34
CA LEU A 119 -2.52 5.78 -13.68
C LEU A 119 -2.20 4.70 -14.72
N VAL A 120 -1.29 3.78 -14.41
CA VAL A 120 -0.96 2.63 -15.29
C VAL A 120 -2.22 1.79 -15.57
N SER A 121 -2.99 1.48 -14.52
CA SER A 121 -4.24 0.72 -14.65
C SER A 121 -5.27 1.47 -15.49
N ALA A 122 -5.45 2.78 -15.28
CA ALA A 122 -6.37 3.60 -16.05
C ALA A 122 -5.99 3.63 -17.54
N LEU A 123 -4.70 3.80 -17.88
CA LEU A 123 -4.20 3.74 -19.25
C LEU A 123 -4.49 2.39 -19.92
N LYS A 124 -4.25 1.28 -19.20
CA LYS A 124 -4.58 -0.07 -19.71
C LYS A 124 -6.07 -0.23 -20.00
N LYS A 125 -6.94 0.21 -19.08
CA LYS A 125 -8.41 0.14 -19.25
C LYS A 125 -8.92 0.97 -20.44
N LEU A 126 -8.17 1.98 -20.87
CA LEU A 126 -8.45 2.78 -22.07
C LEU A 126 -7.81 2.22 -23.35
N GLY A 127 -7.16 1.04 -23.30
CA GLY A 127 -6.43 0.47 -24.44
C GLY A 127 -5.12 1.21 -24.79
N ARG A 128 -4.62 2.07 -23.90
CA ARG A 128 -3.38 2.86 -24.10
C ARG A 128 -2.16 2.12 -23.56
N GLU A 129 -2.01 0.87 -23.98
CA GLU A 129 -1.00 -0.05 -23.44
C GLU A 129 0.44 0.46 -23.61
N LYS A 130 0.75 1.06 -24.76
CA LYS A 130 2.09 1.64 -25.02
C LYS A 130 2.49 2.67 -23.98
N GLU A 131 1.54 3.48 -23.54
CA GLU A 131 1.77 4.55 -22.56
C GLU A 131 1.85 4.00 -21.15
N ALA A 132 1.04 2.97 -20.85
CA ALA A 132 1.12 2.25 -19.58
C ALA A 132 2.48 1.57 -19.42
N ILE A 133 3.02 0.97 -20.48
CA ILE A 133 4.35 0.35 -20.50
C ILE A 133 5.43 1.41 -20.31
N ALA A 134 5.40 2.51 -21.09
CA ALA A 134 6.38 3.58 -20.96
C ALA A 134 6.41 4.20 -19.55
N LEU A 135 5.25 4.34 -18.90
CA LEU A 135 5.18 4.82 -17.53
C LEU A 135 5.74 3.80 -16.52
N LEU A 136 5.51 2.50 -16.72
CA LEU A 136 6.13 1.46 -15.90
C LEU A 136 7.66 1.46 -16.04
N ASP A 137 8.16 1.66 -17.26
CA ASP A 137 9.59 1.76 -17.53
C ASP A 137 10.21 2.97 -16.80
N GLU A 138 9.54 4.13 -16.85
CA GLU A 138 9.93 5.33 -16.09
C GLU A 138 10.01 5.06 -14.57
N LEU A 139 9.01 4.39 -14.01
CA LEU A 139 8.94 4.08 -12.57
C LEU A 139 9.98 3.04 -12.12
N THR A 140 10.34 2.11 -13.00
CA THR A 140 11.28 1.03 -12.70
C THR A 140 12.74 1.42 -12.94
N ALA A 141 13.01 2.32 -13.89
CA ALA A 141 14.34 2.91 -14.12
C ALA A 141 14.89 3.69 -12.91
N LEU A 142 14.00 4.15 -12.02
CA LEU A 142 14.35 4.93 -10.82
C LEU A 142 14.68 4.09 -9.59
N LYS A 143 14.54 2.75 -9.64
CA LYS A 143 15.07 1.87 -8.60
C LYS A 143 16.56 1.62 -8.85
N PRO A 144 17.42 1.69 -7.80
CA PRO A 144 18.78 1.20 -7.91
C PRO A 144 18.78 -0.23 -8.44
N ARG A 145 19.49 -0.38 -9.55
CA ARG A 145 19.88 -1.63 -10.21
C ARG A 145 20.23 -2.70 -9.17
N SER A 146 19.69 -3.90 -9.37
CA SER A 146 20.10 -5.20 -8.81
C SER A 146 21.23 -5.14 -7.77
N GLN A 147 21.00 -5.70 -6.57
CA GLN A 147 22.05 -6.00 -5.59
C GLN A 147 23.30 -6.52 -6.31
N ALA A 148 24.37 -5.71 -6.29
CA ALA A 148 25.65 -6.06 -6.88
C ALA A 148 26.12 -7.41 -6.30
N GLY A 149 26.20 -8.44 -7.14
CA GLY A 149 26.77 -9.74 -6.76
C GLY A 149 25.95 -10.99 -7.09
N SER A 150 24.68 -10.88 -7.52
CA SER A 150 23.89 -12.05 -7.92
C SER A 150 23.85 -12.24 -9.45
N LYS A 151 23.94 -13.49 -9.91
CA LYS A 151 23.92 -13.84 -11.34
C LYS A 151 22.54 -13.50 -11.93
N LEU A 152 22.52 -12.78 -13.05
CA LEU A 152 21.29 -12.53 -13.81
C LEU A 152 20.83 -13.83 -14.49
N MET A 153 19.56 -14.21 -14.27
CA MET A 153 18.99 -15.48 -14.75
C MET A 153 17.94 -15.29 -15.84
N ALA A 154 17.14 -14.21 -15.77
CA ALA A 154 16.18 -13.85 -16.81
C ALA A 154 15.91 -12.33 -16.82
N LYS A 155 15.28 -11.84 -17.90
CA LYS A 155 14.77 -10.46 -18.02
C LYS A 155 13.33 -10.50 -18.55
N ILE A 156 12.42 -9.78 -17.90
CA ILE A 156 11.02 -9.61 -18.31
C ILE A 156 10.74 -8.12 -18.47
N GLY A 157 10.59 -7.62 -19.70
CA GLY A 157 10.59 -6.17 -19.94
C GLY A 157 11.90 -5.56 -19.45
N GLU A 158 11.83 -4.60 -18.52
CA GLU A 158 12.99 -4.06 -17.80
C GLU A 158 13.26 -4.71 -16.42
N ARG A 159 12.46 -5.69 -16.00
CA ARG A 159 12.68 -6.43 -14.75
C ARG A 159 13.75 -7.51 -14.94
N GLU A 160 14.86 -7.35 -14.26
CA GLU A 160 15.90 -8.36 -14.09
C GLU A 160 15.48 -9.37 -13.01
N ILE A 161 15.62 -10.66 -13.28
CA ILE A 161 15.42 -11.76 -12.33
C ILE A 161 16.78 -12.37 -12.04
N THR A 162 17.22 -12.29 -10.79
CA THR A 162 18.51 -12.81 -10.36
C THR A 162 18.39 -14.22 -9.77
N GLN A 163 19.51 -14.91 -9.65
CA GLN A 163 19.60 -16.19 -8.96
C GLN A 163 19.05 -16.11 -7.52
N LYS A 164 19.37 -15.02 -6.80
CA LYS A 164 18.92 -14.82 -5.43
C LYS A 164 17.40 -14.65 -5.34
N ASP A 165 16.79 -13.96 -6.31
CA ASP A 165 15.33 -13.80 -6.37
C ASP A 165 14.63 -15.16 -6.51
N LEU A 166 15.20 -16.04 -7.34
CA LEU A 166 14.67 -17.40 -7.53
C LEU A 166 14.84 -18.28 -6.29
N GLU A 167 15.99 -18.20 -5.62
CA GLU A 167 16.25 -18.95 -4.38
C GLU A 167 15.28 -18.54 -3.26
N ILE A 168 15.03 -17.23 -3.10
CA ILE A 168 14.05 -16.72 -2.14
C ILE A 168 12.64 -17.19 -2.52
N ALA A 169 12.27 -17.07 -3.80
CA ALA A 169 10.96 -17.52 -4.27
C ALA A 169 10.76 -19.02 -4.01
N LEU A 170 11.74 -19.85 -4.36
CA LEU A 170 11.70 -21.29 -4.11
C LEU A 170 11.61 -21.61 -2.62
N SER A 171 12.31 -20.88 -1.76
CA SER A 171 12.25 -21.10 -0.30
C SER A 171 10.85 -20.88 0.28
N ASN A 172 10.07 -19.99 -0.33
CA ASN A 172 8.70 -19.66 0.08
C ASN A 172 7.66 -20.64 -0.46
N GLU A 173 8.03 -21.50 -1.40
CA GLU A 173 7.11 -22.52 -1.91
C GLU A 173 6.83 -23.60 -0.85
N PRO A 174 5.63 -24.23 -0.89
CA PRO A 174 5.35 -25.43 -0.12
C PRO A 174 6.40 -26.52 -0.32
N GLU A 175 6.66 -27.30 0.71
CA GLU A 175 7.70 -28.35 0.70
C GLU A 175 7.55 -29.32 -0.48
N ALA A 176 6.32 -29.79 -0.74
CA ALA A 176 6.01 -30.65 -1.87
C ALA A 176 6.36 -30.05 -3.24
N ILE A 177 6.30 -28.71 -3.38
CA ILE A 177 6.71 -28.02 -4.60
C ILE A 177 8.23 -27.90 -4.65
N ARG A 178 8.88 -27.56 -3.53
CA ARG A 178 10.34 -27.44 -3.44
C ARG A 178 11.06 -28.72 -3.81
N GLU A 179 10.54 -29.87 -3.38
CA GLU A 179 11.14 -31.19 -3.66
C GLU A 179 11.32 -31.44 -5.17
N ASN A 180 10.37 -30.98 -6.00
CA ASN A 180 10.41 -31.13 -7.46
C ASN A 180 11.61 -30.41 -8.11
N PHE A 181 12.16 -29.41 -7.42
CA PHE A 181 13.26 -28.56 -7.90
C PHE A 181 14.57 -28.82 -7.14
N SER A 182 14.74 -30.01 -6.57
CA SER A 182 16.01 -30.43 -5.95
C SER A 182 17.08 -30.78 -7.00
N GLY A 183 18.36 -30.75 -6.61
CA GLY A 183 19.50 -31.15 -7.44
C GLY A 183 20.13 -30.01 -8.26
N GLU A 184 21.17 -30.34 -9.04
CA GLU A 184 22.07 -29.37 -9.70
C GLU A 184 21.35 -28.47 -10.72
N ASP A 185 20.38 -29.03 -11.46
CA ASP A 185 19.53 -28.28 -12.43
C ASP A 185 18.22 -27.76 -11.82
N GLY A 186 18.03 -27.92 -10.52
CA GLY A 186 16.81 -27.57 -9.80
C GLY A 186 16.37 -26.12 -10.02
N LEU A 187 17.30 -25.18 -9.83
CA LEU A 187 17.03 -23.75 -9.95
C LEU A 187 16.67 -23.32 -11.38
N LYS A 188 17.22 -23.97 -12.41
CA LYS A 188 16.88 -23.70 -13.81
C LYS A 188 15.45 -24.15 -14.12
N ARG A 189 15.08 -25.36 -13.70
CA ARG A 189 13.69 -25.85 -13.84
C ARG A 189 12.72 -24.98 -13.06
N TYR A 190 13.14 -24.50 -11.89
CA TYR A 190 12.33 -23.56 -11.12
C TYR A 190 12.16 -22.21 -11.82
N LEU A 191 13.19 -21.68 -12.49
CA LEU A 191 13.05 -20.48 -13.32
C LEU A 191 11.99 -20.67 -14.41
N GLU A 192 12.01 -21.80 -15.11
CA GLU A 192 11.00 -22.10 -16.15
C GLU A 192 9.58 -22.15 -15.55
N HIS A 193 9.41 -22.82 -14.41
CA HIS A 193 8.15 -22.85 -13.67
C HIS A 193 7.70 -21.45 -13.23
N TYR A 194 8.61 -20.66 -12.66
CA TYR A 194 8.36 -19.30 -12.20
C TYR A 194 7.89 -18.39 -13.34
N LEU A 195 8.58 -18.43 -14.48
CA LEU A 195 8.23 -17.66 -15.67
C LEU A 195 6.88 -18.07 -16.24
N PHE A 196 6.61 -19.38 -16.29
CA PHE A 196 5.33 -19.90 -16.76
C PHE A 196 4.16 -19.42 -15.88
N SER A 197 4.30 -19.55 -14.56
CA SER A 197 3.31 -19.03 -13.60
C SER A 197 3.11 -17.52 -13.72
N TRP A 198 4.19 -16.75 -13.93
CA TRP A 198 4.11 -15.31 -14.15
C TRP A 198 3.35 -14.95 -15.44
N LEU A 199 3.61 -15.67 -16.54
CA LEU A 199 2.92 -15.46 -17.82
C LEU A 199 1.43 -15.78 -17.70
N LEU A 200 1.07 -16.89 -17.06
CA LEU A 200 -0.34 -17.22 -16.79
C LEU A 200 -1.04 -16.14 -15.97
N TYR A 201 -0.36 -15.60 -14.95
CA TYR A 201 -0.88 -14.49 -14.16
C TYR A 201 -1.11 -13.23 -15.02
N GLN A 202 -0.19 -12.88 -15.93
CA GLN A 202 -0.40 -11.75 -16.84
C GLN A 202 -1.58 -11.99 -17.78
N SER A 203 -1.67 -13.17 -18.40
CA SER A 203 -2.79 -13.51 -19.29
C SER A 203 -4.13 -13.46 -18.56
N ALA A 204 -4.19 -13.93 -17.31
CA ALA A 204 -5.41 -13.83 -16.50
C ALA A 204 -5.87 -12.39 -16.25
N LEU A 205 -4.93 -11.44 -16.12
CA LEU A 205 -5.24 -10.01 -15.99
C LEU A 205 -5.69 -9.40 -17.32
N GLU A 206 -5.00 -9.72 -18.41
CA GLU A 206 -5.27 -9.20 -19.76
C GLU A 206 -6.64 -9.66 -20.28
N GLU A 207 -6.97 -10.93 -20.06
CA GLU A 207 -8.23 -11.54 -20.49
C GLU A 207 -9.40 -11.24 -19.54
N GLY A 208 -9.16 -10.52 -18.44
CA GLY A 208 -10.21 -10.17 -17.48
C GLY A 208 -10.78 -11.37 -16.72
N ILE A 209 -10.00 -12.44 -16.57
CA ILE A 209 -10.39 -13.66 -15.81
C ILE A 209 -10.56 -13.35 -14.31
N VAL A 210 -10.03 -12.20 -13.85
CA VAL A 210 -10.27 -11.67 -12.50
C VAL A 210 -11.68 -11.05 -12.42
N ASP A 211 -12.69 -11.91 -12.49
CA ASP A 211 -14.10 -11.53 -12.32
C ASP A 211 -14.42 -11.26 -10.84
N LYS A 212 -15.69 -10.90 -10.57
CA LYS A 212 -16.16 -10.61 -9.21
C LYS A 212 -15.97 -11.79 -8.23
N ASN A 213 -16.01 -13.03 -8.71
CA ASN A 213 -15.79 -14.21 -7.86
C ASN A 213 -14.30 -14.35 -7.51
N ALA A 214 -13.42 -14.10 -8.48
CA ALA A 214 -11.98 -14.08 -8.24
C ALA A 214 -11.59 -12.96 -7.25
N GLU A 215 -12.18 -11.77 -7.37
CA GLU A 215 -11.98 -10.66 -6.43
C GLU A 215 -12.41 -11.04 -5.00
N GLN A 216 -13.59 -11.67 -4.86
CA GLN A 216 -14.06 -12.15 -3.56
C GLN A 216 -13.15 -13.23 -2.96
N GLY A 217 -12.65 -14.15 -3.80
CA GLY A 217 -11.69 -15.18 -3.40
C GLY A 217 -10.38 -14.56 -2.90
N LEU A 218 -9.84 -13.57 -3.61
CA LEU A 218 -8.63 -12.85 -3.21
C LEU A 218 -8.82 -12.10 -1.89
N GLU A 219 -9.96 -11.43 -1.69
CA GLU A 219 -10.24 -10.74 -0.43
C GLU A 219 -10.41 -11.72 0.74
N ALA A 220 -11.03 -12.89 0.50
CA ALA A 220 -11.11 -13.95 1.50
C ALA A 220 -9.72 -14.49 1.88
N LEU A 221 -8.85 -14.75 0.90
CA LEU A 221 -7.48 -15.19 1.12
C LEU A 221 -6.69 -14.17 1.95
N LYS A 222 -6.77 -12.89 1.57
CA LYS A 222 -6.12 -11.79 2.30
C LYS A 222 -6.61 -11.71 3.73
N ARG A 223 -7.93 -11.73 3.96
CA ARG A 223 -8.53 -11.70 5.29
C ARG A 223 -8.03 -12.86 6.15
N ASN A 224 -8.04 -14.08 5.61
CA ASN A 224 -7.63 -15.27 6.33
C ASN A 224 -6.13 -15.26 6.66
N TYR A 225 -5.29 -14.87 5.70
CA TYR A 225 -3.85 -14.74 5.93
C TYR A 225 -3.52 -13.70 7.01
N LEU A 226 -4.19 -12.54 7.00
CA LEU A 226 -3.99 -11.52 8.02
C LEU A 226 -4.46 -11.97 9.41
N ALA A 227 -5.56 -12.71 9.48
CA ALA A 227 -6.05 -13.29 10.74
C ALA A 227 -5.04 -14.30 11.31
N GLU A 228 -4.53 -15.21 10.46
CA GLU A 228 -3.51 -16.20 10.85
C GLU A 228 -2.22 -15.51 11.29
N LEU A 229 -1.74 -14.52 10.53
CA LEU A 229 -0.54 -13.76 10.86
C LEU A 229 -0.66 -13.07 12.22
N TYR A 230 -1.83 -12.51 12.54
CA TYR A 230 -2.08 -11.91 13.84
C TYR A 230 -2.10 -12.97 14.94
N TYR A 231 -2.80 -14.09 14.72
CA TYR A 231 -2.85 -15.21 15.68
C TYR A 231 -1.45 -15.72 16.03
N GLN A 232 -0.63 -15.99 15.01
CA GLN A 232 0.76 -16.44 15.19
C GLN A 232 1.60 -15.42 15.96
N LYS A 233 1.52 -14.14 15.61
CA LYS A 233 2.40 -13.11 16.20
C LYS A 233 1.95 -12.59 17.56
N LYS A 234 0.65 -12.59 17.84
CA LYS A 234 0.05 -11.92 19.01
C LYS A 234 -0.64 -12.83 19.98
N ILE A 235 -0.96 -14.05 19.58
CA ILE A 235 -1.49 -15.07 20.51
C ILE A 235 -0.39 -16.08 20.78
N LEU A 236 0.08 -16.80 19.76
CA LEU A 236 1.09 -17.84 19.96
C LEU A 236 2.47 -17.28 20.31
N GLY A 237 2.87 -16.16 19.70
CA GLY A 237 4.17 -15.53 19.94
C GLY A 237 4.34 -14.89 21.32
N GLU A 238 3.27 -14.78 22.14
CA GLU A 238 3.34 -14.28 23.51
C GLU A 238 3.41 -15.41 24.56
N ILE A 239 3.26 -16.67 24.13
CA ILE A 239 3.23 -17.84 25.01
C ILE A 239 4.66 -18.35 25.25
N GLU A 240 5.13 -18.22 26.48
CA GLU A 240 6.40 -18.77 26.95
C GLU A 240 6.14 -19.71 28.12
N ILE A 241 6.25 -21.02 27.89
CA ILE A 241 6.16 -22.02 28.96
C ILE A 241 7.53 -22.24 29.57
N THR A 242 7.66 -21.99 30.86
CA THR A 242 8.90 -22.19 31.61
C THR A 242 9.04 -23.63 32.12
N ASP A 243 10.28 -24.06 32.35
CA ASP A 243 10.58 -25.36 32.94
C ASP A 243 9.96 -25.54 34.35
N GLN A 244 9.78 -24.43 35.09
CA GLN A 244 9.17 -24.45 36.42
C GLN A 244 7.66 -24.73 36.32
N GLU A 245 6.95 -24.07 35.40
CA GLU A 245 5.52 -24.30 35.19
C GLU A 245 5.22 -25.74 34.76
N LEU A 246 6.10 -26.32 33.94
CA LEU A 246 6.03 -27.73 33.56
C LEU A 246 6.17 -28.64 34.79
N ARG A 247 7.16 -28.39 35.65
CA ARG A 247 7.37 -29.19 36.87
C ARG A 247 6.19 -29.06 37.82
N ASP A 248 5.71 -27.84 38.05
CA ASP A 248 4.58 -27.56 38.93
C ASP A 248 3.29 -28.24 38.44
N TYR A 249 3.06 -28.24 37.13
CA TYR A 249 1.91 -28.93 36.55
C TYR A 249 2.04 -30.45 36.67
N TYR A 250 3.21 -31.01 36.33
CA TYR A 250 3.46 -32.45 36.43
C TYR A 250 3.23 -32.95 37.86
N GLU A 251 3.80 -32.27 38.87
CA GLU A 251 3.66 -32.65 40.27
C GLU A 251 2.21 -32.63 40.76
N LYS A 252 1.40 -31.66 40.29
CA LYS A 252 -0.03 -31.56 40.63
C LYS A 252 -0.91 -32.60 39.95
N HIS A 253 -0.47 -33.15 38.82
CA HIS A 253 -1.26 -34.05 37.98
C HIS A 253 -0.57 -35.40 37.74
N LYS A 254 0.29 -35.85 38.67
CA LYS A 254 1.06 -37.11 38.55
C LYS A 254 0.20 -38.33 38.20
N GLU A 255 -1.03 -38.37 38.72
CA GLU A 255 -1.98 -39.44 38.48
C GLU A 255 -2.41 -39.56 37.01
N GLU A 256 -2.33 -38.47 36.22
CA GLU A 256 -2.63 -38.47 34.78
C GLU A 256 -1.51 -39.08 33.93
N PHE A 257 -0.29 -39.21 34.48
CA PHE A 257 0.90 -39.64 33.74
C PHE A 257 1.27 -41.10 34.03
N GLN A 258 0.28 -41.99 33.99
CA GLN A 258 0.48 -43.44 34.11
C GLN A 258 0.52 -44.13 32.74
N GLY A 259 1.49 -45.01 32.55
CA GLY A 259 1.57 -45.90 31.39
C GLY A 259 0.46 -46.95 31.40
N ALA A 260 0.21 -47.57 30.24
CA ALA A 260 -0.77 -48.65 30.11
C ALA A 260 -0.43 -49.90 30.96
N ASP A 261 0.82 -49.98 31.43
CA ASP A 261 1.37 -50.98 32.35
C ASP A 261 1.23 -50.58 33.83
N GLY A 262 0.63 -49.43 34.14
CA GLY A 262 0.48 -48.90 35.50
C GLY A 262 1.73 -48.24 36.06
N ARG A 263 2.80 -48.07 35.26
CA ARG A 263 4.02 -47.37 35.67
C ARG A 263 3.84 -45.86 35.55
N GLU A 264 4.26 -45.10 36.57
CA GLU A 264 4.35 -43.63 36.47
C GLU A 264 5.45 -43.24 35.47
N LYS A 265 5.09 -42.44 34.45
CA LYS A 265 6.03 -41.86 33.50
C LYS A 265 6.75 -40.69 34.15
N GLY A 266 8.07 -40.65 34.06
CA GLY A 266 8.85 -39.58 34.67
C GLY A 266 8.69 -38.24 33.95
N PHE A 267 8.96 -37.14 34.66
CA PHE A 267 8.86 -35.77 34.13
C PHE A 267 9.54 -35.58 32.75
N GLU A 268 10.78 -36.06 32.59
CA GLU A 268 11.51 -35.91 31.31
C GLU A 268 10.87 -36.70 30.16
N GLU A 269 10.14 -37.78 30.46
CA GLU A 269 9.43 -38.59 29.46
C GLU A 269 8.21 -37.85 28.90
N VAL A 270 7.51 -37.09 29.76
CA VAL A 270 6.27 -36.38 29.41
C VAL A 270 6.50 -34.89 29.11
N LYS A 271 7.70 -34.35 29.33
CA LYS A 271 8.01 -32.92 29.23
C LYS A 271 7.58 -32.29 27.90
N ALA A 272 7.82 -32.97 26.78
CA ALA A 272 7.46 -32.48 25.45
C ALA A 272 5.94 -32.43 25.23
N GLU A 273 5.24 -33.51 25.62
CA GLU A 273 3.78 -33.59 25.57
C GLU A 273 3.14 -32.53 26.47
N LEU A 274 3.66 -32.39 27.69
CA LEU A 274 3.18 -31.42 28.66
C LEU A 274 3.39 -29.97 28.19
N SER A 275 4.53 -29.67 27.57
CA SER A 275 4.78 -28.36 26.96
C SER A 275 3.78 -28.05 25.86
N GLN A 276 3.48 -29.01 24.99
CA GLN A 276 2.50 -28.82 23.92
C GLN A 276 1.08 -28.64 24.47
N ARG A 277 0.71 -29.42 25.50
CA ARG A 277 -0.60 -29.31 26.17
C ARG A 277 -0.76 -27.95 26.82
N LEU A 278 0.20 -27.51 27.63
CA LEU A 278 0.16 -26.20 28.30
C LEU A 278 0.11 -25.05 27.30
N LYS A 279 0.92 -25.09 26.22
CA LYS A 279 0.84 -24.08 25.15
C LYS A 279 -0.55 -24.00 24.52
N THR A 280 -1.20 -25.14 24.31
CA THR A 280 -2.54 -25.21 23.72
C THR A 280 -3.60 -24.66 24.68
N GLU A 281 -3.52 -25.03 25.96
CA GLU A 281 -4.43 -24.54 27.02
C GLU A 281 -4.28 -23.02 27.20
N GLU A 282 -3.04 -22.51 27.26
CA GLU A 282 -2.76 -21.08 27.37
C GLU A 282 -3.20 -20.31 26.12
N ALA A 283 -2.93 -20.83 24.92
CA ALA A 283 -3.41 -20.23 23.66
C ALA A 283 -4.93 -20.13 23.62
N LYS A 284 -5.63 -21.16 24.11
CA LYS A 284 -7.10 -21.16 24.19
C LYS A 284 -7.60 -20.09 25.17
N ALA A 285 -7.01 -19.99 26.36
CA ALA A 285 -7.37 -18.99 27.35
C ALA A 285 -7.13 -17.55 26.85
N LEU A 286 -5.96 -17.29 26.25
CA LEU A 286 -5.63 -16.01 25.62
C LEU A 286 -6.60 -15.67 24.49
N ASN A 287 -6.94 -16.66 23.64
CA ASN A 287 -7.89 -16.49 22.56
C ASN A 287 -9.28 -16.11 23.06
N GLU A 288 -9.81 -16.80 24.08
CA GLU A 288 -11.12 -16.50 24.67
C GLU A 288 -11.15 -15.09 25.29
N GLN A 289 -10.11 -14.72 26.03
CA GLN A 289 -9.98 -13.39 26.63
C GLN A 289 -9.88 -12.30 25.56
N TRP A 290 -9.06 -12.52 24.53
CA TRP A 290 -8.89 -11.60 23.42
C TRP A 290 -10.21 -11.43 22.66
N LEU A 291 -10.91 -12.52 22.35
CA LEU A 291 -12.17 -12.52 21.64
C LEU A 291 -13.22 -11.69 22.40
N LYS A 292 -13.39 -11.95 23.70
CA LYS A 292 -14.31 -11.19 24.55
C LYS A 292 -14.00 -9.69 24.49
N LYS A 293 -12.74 -9.31 24.66
CA LYS A 293 -12.30 -7.90 24.61
C LYS A 293 -12.55 -7.27 23.24
N GLN A 294 -12.33 -8.00 22.14
CA GLN A 294 -12.60 -7.48 20.79
C GLN A 294 -14.09 -7.34 20.51
N MET A 295 -14.90 -8.31 20.95
CA MET A 295 -16.36 -8.25 20.82
C MET A 295 -16.93 -7.03 21.53
N GLU A 296 -16.53 -6.80 22.78
CA GLU A 296 -16.94 -5.63 23.57
C GLU A 296 -16.48 -4.33 22.91
N LYS A 297 -15.19 -4.24 22.56
CA LYS A 297 -14.60 -3.04 21.92
C LYS A 297 -15.29 -2.67 20.62
N ARG A 298 -15.67 -3.67 19.81
CA ARG A 298 -16.27 -3.48 18.48
C ARG A 298 -17.79 -3.55 18.50
N ARG A 299 -18.39 -3.72 19.69
CA ARG A 299 -19.85 -3.81 19.90
C ARG A 299 -20.47 -4.87 18.99
N VAL A 300 -19.84 -6.06 18.93
CA VAL A 300 -20.35 -7.18 18.14
C VAL A 300 -21.63 -7.69 18.79
N ILE A 301 -22.71 -7.74 18.02
CA ILE A 301 -24.00 -8.28 18.44
C ILE A 301 -24.18 -9.63 17.74
N ILE A 302 -24.37 -10.69 18.51
CA ILE A 302 -24.70 -12.02 18.00
C ILE A 302 -26.20 -12.23 18.23
N TYR A 303 -26.96 -12.45 17.16
CA TYR A 303 -28.37 -12.78 17.24
C TYR A 303 -28.51 -14.29 17.46
N GLU A 304 -28.65 -14.73 18.72
CA GLU A 304 -28.69 -16.16 19.09
C GLU A 304 -29.77 -16.96 18.34
N GLN A 305 -30.91 -16.32 18.05
CA GLN A 305 -31.99 -16.90 17.26
C GLN A 305 -31.61 -17.24 15.81
N ALA A 306 -30.54 -16.62 15.27
CA ALA A 306 -30.03 -16.90 13.92
C ALA A 306 -28.93 -17.96 13.90
N VAL A 307 -28.47 -18.43 15.07
CA VAL A 307 -27.39 -19.43 15.22
C VAL A 307 -27.92 -20.75 15.79
N SER A 308 -29.21 -20.80 16.14
CA SER A 308 -29.90 -21.98 16.65
C SER A 308 -30.68 -22.64 15.52
N GLU A 309 -30.18 -23.73 14.94
CA GLU A 309 -31.00 -24.74 14.24
C GLU A 309 -31.51 -25.79 15.23
#